data_AF-A0A960YQM0-F1
#
_entry.id   AF-A0A960YQM0-F1
#
_cell.length_a   1.000
_cell.length_b   1.000
_cell.length_c   1.000
_cell.angle_alpha   90.00
_cell.angle_beta   90.00
_cell.angle_gamma   90.00
#
_symmetry.space_group_name_H-M   'P 1'
#
loop_
_entity.id
_entity.type
_entity.pdbx_description
1 polymer ?
#
loop_
_entity_poly.entity_id
_entity_poly.type
_entity_poly.pdbx_seq_one_letter_code
_entity_poly.pdbx_strand_id
1 'polypeptide(L)'
;MQPSLQIVVEMHILESLPVKLDSVVVDRVSAIWEHTGLRLDLDVIDAQHAWLVALVLELEWTLSHQEGSVPQRFHQIMQEAIRYTETHFKTEEALIKQFGFVEEHSHIKSHRKFNDILAQIYGERKINDWDGAQKLYRYLRKWLLQHIHIEDRKYADFFKRRKLNGQANAYLSEDAPLPDTTALQLRFLKLIQREVTLIEVTTPELLKDITSIWKRLNLATGIPILDIQHLWLIKIIVEVDEAMKESPLTREAVLARTINEAIRYVQVHFRTEEDLMRLLEFDDLENHLKMHRKFEQFVIGRKNELAAGKSRSAATIVHELREWLSSHIALQDRQMVASYRDHKDAVLDFSKNAISSGDADIFQPQISLYRTIVKQGN
;
A
#
# COMPACT_ATOMS: atom_id res chain seq x y z
N MET A 1 -10.24 30.97 -6.75
CA MET A 1 -10.12 30.85 -5.28
C MET A 1 -8.70 30.45 -4.97
N GLN A 2 -8.03 31.10 -4.01
CA GLN A 2 -6.70 30.66 -3.59
C GLN A 2 -6.81 29.31 -2.86
N PRO A 3 -5.93 28.34 -3.14
CA PRO A 3 -5.86 27.10 -2.35
C PRO A 3 -5.65 27.45 -0.86
N SER A 4 -6.21 26.63 0.04
CA SER A 4 -6.02 26.84 1.48
C SER A 4 -4.52 26.83 1.79
N LEU A 5 -4.09 27.66 2.75
CA LEU A 5 -2.68 27.79 3.14
C LEU A 5 -2.04 26.42 3.45
N GLN A 6 -2.84 25.46 3.90
CA GLN A 6 -2.43 24.10 4.22
C GLN A 6 -2.12 23.24 2.99
N ILE A 7 -2.97 23.29 1.94
CA ILE A 7 -2.73 22.58 0.66
C ILE A 7 -1.46 23.10 -0.01
N VAL A 8 -1.21 24.41 0.09
CA VAL A 8 0.00 25.04 -0.46
C VAL A 8 1.27 24.54 0.24
N VAL A 9 1.23 24.36 1.56
CA VAL A 9 2.37 23.84 2.35
C VAL A 9 2.65 22.37 2.01
N GLU A 10 1.60 21.55 1.83
CA GLU A 10 1.74 20.13 1.48
C GLU A 10 2.32 19.93 0.07
N MET A 11 1.83 20.70 -0.91
CA MET A 11 2.42 20.71 -2.25
C MET A 11 3.89 21.13 -2.22
N HIS A 12 4.25 22.14 -1.42
CA HIS A 12 5.63 22.62 -1.33
C HIS A 12 6.58 21.58 -0.68
N ILE A 13 6.10 20.79 0.28
CA ILE A 13 6.86 19.67 0.84
C ILE A 13 7.12 18.61 -0.23
N LEU A 14 6.08 18.20 -0.97
CA LEU A 14 6.23 17.18 -2.02
C LEU A 14 7.12 17.63 -3.19
N GLU A 15 7.09 18.93 -3.53
CA GLU A 15 7.94 19.52 -4.57
C GLU A 15 9.41 19.66 -4.17
N SER A 16 9.72 19.68 -2.86
CA SER A 16 11.09 19.79 -2.35
C SER A 16 11.76 18.45 -2.07
N LEU A 17 11.06 17.33 -2.28
CA LEU A 17 11.63 15.99 -2.13
C LEU A 17 12.64 15.68 -3.25
N PRO A 18 13.72 14.90 -2.97
CA PRO A 18 14.71 14.51 -3.98
C PRO A 18 14.10 13.75 -5.16
N VAL A 19 13.01 13.04 -4.91
CA VAL A 19 12.18 12.36 -5.90
C VAL A 19 10.76 12.87 -5.73
N LYS A 20 10.20 13.44 -6.80
CA LYS A 20 8.77 13.80 -6.83
C LYS A 20 7.96 12.51 -6.75
N LEU A 21 7.22 12.32 -5.67
CA LEU A 21 6.33 11.17 -5.52
C LEU A 21 5.00 11.39 -6.25
N ASP A 22 4.43 10.32 -6.76
CA ASP A 22 3.03 10.32 -7.18
C ASP A 22 2.12 10.42 -5.94
N SER A 23 1.01 11.15 -6.01
CA SER A 23 0.07 11.27 -4.88
C SER A 23 -0.47 9.90 -4.45
N VAL A 24 -0.61 8.98 -5.40
CA VAL A 24 -1.01 7.60 -5.17
C VAL A 24 0.02 6.86 -4.31
N VAL A 25 1.31 7.16 -4.49
CA VAL A 25 2.38 6.57 -3.69
C VAL A 25 2.35 7.14 -2.27
N VAL A 26 2.15 8.45 -2.12
CA VAL A 26 2.04 9.09 -0.79
C VAL A 26 0.91 8.46 0.04
N ASP A 27 -0.27 8.25 -0.54
CA ASP A 27 -1.39 7.57 0.11
C ASP A 27 -1.04 6.15 0.56
N ARG A 28 -0.34 5.37 -0.30
CA ARG A 28 0.06 3.99 0.03
C ARG A 28 1.09 3.96 1.15
N VAL A 29 2.03 4.91 1.16
CA VAL A 29 3.00 5.02 2.25
C VAL A 29 2.28 5.28 3.56
N SER A 30 1.33 6.22 3.59
CA SER A 30 0.51 6.50 4.78
C SER A 30 -0.21 5.25 5.29
N ALA A 31 -0.93 4.54 4.41
CA ALA A 31 -1.65 3.32 4.79
C ALA A 31 -0.71 2.20 5.31
N ILE A 32 0.43 1.99 4.65
CA ILE A 32 1.44 1.03 5.11
C ILE A 32 1.96 1.45 6.49
N TRP A 33 2.28 2.73 6.66
CA TRP A 33 2.87 3.25 7.89
C TRP A 33 1.93 3.09 9.10
N GLU A 34 0.64 3.34 8.90
CA GLU A 34 -0.39 3.20 9.94
C GLU A 34 -0.70 1.73 10.28
N HIS A 35 -0.63 0.80 9.32
CA HIS A 35 -1.22 -0.53 9.49
C HIS A 35 -0.25 -1.71 9.51
N THR A 36 1.01 -1.51 9.15
CA THR A 36 2.00 -2.60 9.10
C THR A 36 2.91 -2.64 10.31
N GLY A 37 2.74 -1.74 11.29
CA GLY A 37 3.55 -1.76 12.52
C GLY A 37 5.04 -1.45 12.28
N LEU A 38 5.40 -0.82 11.15
CA LEU A 38 6.79 -0.46 10.84
C LEU A 38 7.40 0.54 11.83
N ARG A 39 6.56 1.33 12.52
CA ARG A 39 6.99 2.31 13.52
C ARG A 39 7.84 1.68 14.63
N LEU A 40 9.01 2.25 14.89
CA LEU A 40 9.97 1.83 15.91
C LEU A 40 10.01 2.77 17.12
N ASP A 41 9.24 3.85 17.11
CA ASP A 41 9.25 4.92 18.11
C ASP A 41 10.62 5.62 18.21
N LEU A 42 11.29 5.75 17.06
CA LEU A 42 12.58 6.41 16.88
C LEU A 42 12.46 7.40 15.72
N ASP A 43 12.31 8.69 16.01
CA ASP A 43 11.72 9.66 15.07
C ASP A 43 12.47 9.78 13.74
N VAL A 44 13.80 9.84 13.81
CA VAL A 44 14.66 9.94 12.62
C VAL A 44 14.68 8.63 11.85
N ILE A 45 14.72 7.49 12.53
CA ILE A 45 14.70 6.16 11.89
C ILE A 45 13.37 5.92 11.20
N ASP A 46 12.25 6.20 11.88
CA ASP A 46 10.90 6.12 11.32
C ASP A 46 10.77 7.01 10.07
N ALA A 47 11.36 8.20 10.09
CA ALA A 47 11.34 9.10 8.94
C ALA A 47 12.17 8.57 7.75
N GLN A 48 13.34 7.98 8.03
CA GLN A 48 14.19 7.35 7.02
C GLN A 48 13.52 6.13 6.40
N HIS A 49 12.93 5.26 7.22
CA HIS A 49 12.16 4.08 6.77
C HIS A 49 10.95 4.48 5.94
N ALA A 50 10.16 5.47 6.36
CA ALA A 50 9.03 5.97 5.58
C ALA A 50 9.44 6.45 4.19
N TRP A 51 10.59 7.13 4.09
CA TRP A 51 11.14 7.57 2.82
C TRP A 51 11.62 6.40 1.95
N LEU A 52 12.33 5.42 2.51
CA LEU A 52 12.74 4.21 1.80
C LEU A 52 11.53 3.42 1.27
N VAL A 53 10.47 3.29 2.06
CA VAL A 53 9.21 2.68 1.63
C VAL A 53 8.62 3.48 0.47
N ALA A 54 8.59 4.81 0.55
CA ALA A 54 8.11 5.66 -0.54
C ALA A 54 8.87 5.43 -1.85
N LEU A 55 10.20 5.37 -1.80
CA LEU A 55 11.03 5.09 -2.98
C LEU A 55 10.74 3.71 -3.57
N VAL A 56 10.58 2.68 -2.74
CA VAL A 56 10.23 1.32 -3.19
C VAL A 56 8.87 1.29 -3.87
N LEU A 57 7.87 1.97 -3.31
CA LEU A 57 6.53 2.04 -3.89
C LEU A 57 6.49 2.88 -5.16
N GLU A 58 7.31 3.92 -5.26
CA GLU A 58 7.45 4.72 -6.47
C GLU A 58 8.13 3.93 -7.61
N LEU A 59 9.08 3.03 -7.27
CA LEU A 59 9.64 2.07 -8.23
C LEU A 59 8.56 1.12 -8.76
N GLU A 60 7.72 0.57 -7.88
CA GLU A 60 6.58 -0.26 -8.27
C GLU A 60 5.64 0.50 -9.22
N TRP A 61 5.24 1.70 -8.82
CA TRP A 61 4.34 2.56 -9.57
C TRP A 61 4.86 2.84 -10.97
N THR A 62 6.16 3.14 -11.07
CA THR A 62 6.84 3.42 -12.33
C THR A 62 6.85 2.19 -13.25
N LEU A 63 6.98 0.99 -12.71
CA LEU A 63 6.96 -0.25 -13.49
C LEU A 63 5.55 -0.72 -13.85
N SER A 64 4.52 -0.41 -13.06
CA SER A 64 3.15 -0.86 -13.34
C SER A 64 2.38 0.03 -14.31
N HIS A 65 2.87 1.23 -14.62
CA HIS A 65 2.18 2.24 -15.46
C HIS A 65 2.85 2.49 -16.81
N GLN A 66 3.92 1.76 -17.13
CA GLN A 66 4.57 1.82 -18.43
C GLN A 66 4.84 0.38 -18.90
N GLU A 67 4.73 0.15 -20.21
CA GLU A 67 5.06 -1.15 -20.82
C GLU A 67 6.20 -0.96 -21.83
N GLY A 68 7.06 -1.96 -21.98
CA GLY A 68 8.18 -1.94 -22.91
C GLY A 68 9.53 -1.69 -22.23
N SER A 69 10.19 -0.57 -22.56
CA SER A 69 11.52 -0.26 -22.03
C SER A 69 11.47 0.25 -20.59
N VAL A 70 12.49 -0.08 -19.79
CA VAL A 70 12.63 0.43 -18.41
C VAL A 70 12.66 1.97 -18.42
N PRO A 71 11.79 2.65 -17.67
CA PRO A 71 11.70 4.11 -17.75
C PRO A 71 12.97 4.78 -17.22
N GLN A 72 13.36 5.93 -17.78
CA GLN A 72 14.47 6.71 -17.20
C GLN A 72 14.18 7.08 -15.74
N ARG A 73 12.91 7.35 -15.43
CA ARG A 73 12.42 7.61 -14.07
C ARG A 73 12.76 6.47 -13.09
N PHE A 74 12.64 5.22 -13.52
CA PHE A 74 13.00 4.06 -12.68
C PHE A 74 14.48 4.14 -12.26
N HIS A 75 15.38 4.46 -13.21
CA HIS A 75 16.81 4.58 -12.92
C HIS A 75 17.11 5.73 -11.94
N GLN A 76 16.41 6.85 -12.07
CA GLN A 76 16.56 7.99 -11.14
C GLN A 76 16.14 7.62 -9.71
N ILE A 77 14.97 6.98 -9.57
CA ILE A 77 14.47 6.54 -8.26
C ILE A 77 15.39 5.47 -7.67
N MET A 78 15.89 4.55 -8.50
CA MET A 78 16.85 3.51 -8.08
C MET A 78 18.15 4.09 -7.55
N GLN A 79 18.70 5.10 -8.22
CA GLN A 79 19.90 5.80 -7.76
C GLN A 79 19.68 6.46 -6.40
N GLU A 80 18.53 7.11 -6.22
CA GLU A 80 18.16 7.69 -4.93
C GLU A 80 17.97 6.63 -3.85
N ALA A 81 17.30 5.51 -4.15
CA ALA A 81 17.11 4.41 -3.21
C ALA A 81 18.45 3.81 -2.73
N ILE A 82 19.40 3.59 -3.64
CA ILE A 82 20.74 3.09 -3.31
C ILE A 82 21.47 4.11 -2.41
N ARG A 83 21.56 5.37 -2.86
CA ARG A 83 22.23 6.45 -2.13
C ARG A 83 21.65 6.64 -0.73
N TYR A 84 20.33 6.62 -0.61
CA TYR A 84 19.64 6.83 0.65
C TYR A 84 19.76 5.63 1.59
N THR A 85 19.80 4.41 1.05
CA THR A 85 19.99 3.19 1.87
C THR A 85 21.34 3.21 2.58
N GLU A 86 22.42 3.61 1.89
CA GLU A 86 23.74 3.76 2.53
C GLU A 86 23.74 4.82 3.66
N THR A 87 22.97 5.88 3.45
CA THR A 87 22.82 6.98 4.41
C THR A 87 22.05 6.51 5.66
N HIS A 88 20.98 5.75 5.44
CA HIS A 88 20.17 5.15 6.49
C HIS A 88 21.00 4.16 7.34
N PHE A 89 21.70 3.22 6.70
CA PHE A 89 22.54 2.25 7.42
C PHE A 89 23.61 2.93 8.26
N LYS A 90 24.29 3.96 7.76
CA LYS A 90 25.27 4.71 8.57
C LYS A 90 24.62 5.34 9.81
N THR A 91 23.39 5.82 9.68
CA THR A 91 22.63 6.41 10.81
C THR A 91 22.33 5.35 11.86
N GLU A 92 21.75 4.22 11.44
CA GLU A 92 21.43 3.10 12.34
C GLU A 92 22.67 2.51 13.01
N GLU A 93 23.72 2.25 12.24
CA GLU A 93 24.96 1.66 12.74
C GLU A 93 25.65 2.56 13.78
N ALA A 94 25.65 3.88 13.56
CA ALA A 94 26.14 4.84 14.54
C ALA A 94 25.30 4.80 15.83
N LEU A 95 23.98 4.78 15.69
CA LEU A 95 23.04 4.72 16.82
C LEU A 95 23.23 3.45 17.65
N ILE A 96 23.17 2.26 17.03
CA ILE A 96 23.22 0.99 17.76
C ILE A 96 24.60 0.76 18.41
N LYS A 97 25.67 1.26 17.78
CA LYS A 97 27.03 1.26 18.35
C LYS A 97 27.13 2.18 19.55
N GLN A 98 26.61 3.41 19.45
CA GLN A 98 26.66 4.39 20.54
C GLN A 98 26.02 3.86 21.83
N PHE A 99 24.92 3.10 21.71
CA PHE A 99 24.19 2.58 22.85
C PHE A 99 24.52 1.12 23.20
N GLY A 100 25.52 0.52 22.53
CA GLY A 100 26.03 -0.81 22.85
C GLY A 100 25.02 -1.94 22.65
N PHE A 101 24.30 -1.93 21.52
CA PHE A 101 23.37 -3.00 21.17
C PHE A 101 24.12 -4.31 20.90
N VAL A 102 23.76 -5.38 21.61
CA VAL A 102 24.52 -6.64 21.63
C VAL A 102 24.61 -7.35 20.27
N GLU A 103 23.60 -7.18 19.41
CA GLU A 103 23.58 -7.78 18.06
C GLU A 103 24.15 -6.84 16.98
N GLU A 104 24.85 -5.75 17.34
CA GLU A 104 25.47 -4.78 16.40
C GLU A 104 26.19 -5.47 15.23
N HIS A 105 27.08 -6.43 15.53
CA HIS A 105 27.86 -7.09 14.49
C HIS A 105 26.99 -7.92 13.51
N SER A 106 25.92 -8.54 14.02
CA SER A 106 24.97 -9.28 13.18
C SER A 106 24.15 -8.34 12.31
N HIS A 107 23.71 -7.20 12.87
CA HIS A 107 22.97 -6.17 12.16
C HIS A 107 23.77 -5.60 10.98
N ILE A 108 25.01 -5.16 11.24
CA ILE A 108 25.94 -4.65 10.21
C ILE A 108 26.20 -5.71 9.13
N LYS A 109 26.29 -7.00 9.51
CA LYS A 109 26.46 -8.09 8.54
C LYS A 109 25.24 -8.24 7.63
N SER A 110 24.03 -8.01 8.13
CA SER A 110 22.80 -7.99 7.31
C SER A 110 22.85 -6.86 6.27
N HIS A 111 23.25 -5.65 6.67
CA HIS A 111 23.42 -4.50 5.76
C HIS A 111 24.45 -4.78 4.66
N ARG A 112 25.61 -5.35 5.02
CA ARG A 112 26.64 -5.72 4.03
C ARG A 112 26.13 -6.75 3.04
N LYS A 113 25.47 -7.80 3.53
CA LYS A 113 24.87 -8.83 2.67
C LYS A 113 23.82 -8.23 1.73
N PHE A 114 23.02 -7.27 2.20
CA PHE A 114 22.08 -6.57 1.35
C PHE A 114 22.78 -5.85 0.20
N ASN A 115 23.83 -5.08 0.49
CA ASN A 115 24.61 -4.36 -0.52
C ASN A 115 25.27 -5.30 -1.53
N ASP A 116 25.82 -6.43 -1.07
CA ASP A 116 26.44 -7.43 -1.93
C ASP A 116 25.44 -8.03 -2.93
N ILE A 117 24.26 -8.43 -2.44
CA ILE A 117 23.20 -8.98 -3.30
C ILE A 117 22.65 -7.91 -4.23
N LEU A 118 22.49 -6.66 -3.75
CA LEU A 118 22.02 -5.56 -4.56
C LEU A 118 22.98 -5.27 -5.71
N ALA A 119 24.29 -5.24 -5.44
CA ALA A 119 25.33 -5.07 -6.44
C ALA A 119 25.33 -6.23 -7.46
N GLN A 120 25.12 -7.47 -7.02
CA GLN A 120 24.99 -8.62 -7.91
C GLN A 120 23.77 -8.49 -8.84
N ILE A 121 22.58 -8.23 -8.29
CA ILE A 121 21.34 -8.08 -9.07
C ILE A 121 21.41 -6.86 -10.00
N TYR A 122 22.18 -5.82 -9.63
CA TYR A 122 22.42 -4.66 -10.47
C TYR A 122 23.41 -4.96 -11.61
N GLY A 123 24.50 -5.67 -11.32
CA GLY A 123 25.55 -6.01 -12.30
C GLY A 123 25.14 -7.06 -13.35
N GLU A 124 24.18 -7.95 -13.02
CA GLU A 124 23.65 -8.96 -13.95
C GLU A 124 22.70 -8.40 -15.03
N ARG A 125 22.33 -7.10 -14.95
CA ARG A 125 21.33 -6.50 -15.85
C ARG A 125 21.84 -6.29 -17.26
N LYS A 126 20.90 -6.42 -18.21
CA LYS A 126 21.09 -5.98 -19.60
C LYS A 126 20.59 -4.55 -19.78
N ILE A 127 21.00 -3.90 -20.87
CA ILE A 127 20.42 -2.60 -21.29
C ILE A 127 18.93 -2.84 -21.59
N ASN A 128 18.06 -1.97 -21.07
CA ASN A 128 16.59 -2.08 -21.18
C ASN A 128 16.00 -3.39 -20.64
N ASP A 129 16.58 -3.92 -19.57
CA ASP A 129 16.16 -5.17 -18.94
C ASP A 129 14.96 -4.99 -17.99
N TRP A 130 13.76 -5.18 -18.54
CA TRP A 130 12.50 -5.09 -17.80
C TRP A 130 12.37 -6.13 -16.69
N ASP A 131 12.74 -7.38 -16.98
CA ASP A 131 12.73 -8.47 -15.98
C ASP A 131 13.73 -8.18 -14.87
N GLY A 132 14.92 -7.70 -15.23
CA GLY A 132 15.89 -7.15 -14.28
C GLY A 132 15.26 -6.06 -13.41
N ALA A 133 14.61 -5.05 -13.98
CA ALA A 133 13.95 -3.97 -13.23
C ALA A 133 12.95 -4.50 -12.19
N GLN A 134 12.08 -5.43 -12.59
CA GLN A 134 11.14 -6.08 -11.67
C GLN A 134 11.86 -6.88 -10.59
N LYS A 135 12.89 -7.66 -10.93
CA LYS A 135 13.70 -8.43 -9.98
C LYS A 135 14.33 -7.52 -8.91
N LEU A 136 14.82 -6.34 -9.30
CA LEU A 136 15.40 -5.36 -8.36
C LEU A 136 14.37 -4.88 -7.35
N TYR A 137 13.24 -4.40 -7.88
CA TYR A 137 12.17 -3.82 -7.08
C TYR A 137 11.62 -4.87 -6.09
N ARG A 138 11.35 -6.10 -6.54
CA ARG A 138 10.84 -7.17 -5.68
C ARG A 138 11.85 -7.51 -4.57
N TYR A 139 13.14 -7.54 -4.89
CA TYR A 139 14.20 -7.76 -3.90
C TYR A 139 14.23 -6.64 -2.85
N LEU A 140 14.25 -5.37 -3.29
CA LEU A 140 14.24 -4.21 -2.40
C LEU A 140 13.02 -4.20 -1.48
N ARG A 141 11.80 -4.37 -2.03
CA ARG A 141 10.56 -4.39 -1.26
C ARG A 141 10.58 -5.46 -0.19
N LYS A 142 10.90 -6.70 -0.59
CA LYS A 142 10.92 -7.83 0.33
C LYS A 142 11.94 -7.63 1.44
N TRP A 143 13.17 -7.25 1.08
CA TRP A 143 14.23 -7.08 2.06
C TRP A 143 13.91 -5.97 3.04
N LEU A 144 13.49 -4.79 2.56
CA LEU A 144 13.20 -3.63 3.40
C LEU A 144 12.13 -3.94 4.45
N LEU A 145 10.97 -4.46 4.02
CA LEU A 145 9.85 -4.74 4.93
C LEU A 145 10.21 -5.81 5.96
N GLN A 146 10.92 -6.87 5.55
CA GLN A 146 11.36 -7.92 6.46
C GLN A 146 12.44 -7.42 7.43
N HIS A 147 13.38 -6.60 6.97
CA HIS A 147 14.45 -6.07 7.80
C HIS A 147 13.91 -5.17 8.91
N ILE A 148 13.01 -4.24 8.57
CA ILE A 148 12.37 -3.36 9.57
C ILE A 148 11.58 -4.17 10.60
N HIS A 149 10.86 -5.20 10.16
CA HIS A 149 10.06 -6.04 11.07
C HIS A 149 10.88 -6.92 11.99
N ILE A 150 12.00 -7.45 11.50
CA ILE A 150 12.74 -8.52 12.19
C ILE A 150 14.02 -8.01 12.82
N GLU A 151 14.86 -7.28 12.07
CA GLU A 151 16.16 -6.84 12.54
C GLU A 151 16.06 -5.50 13.28
N ASP A 152 15.47 -4.48 12.65
CA ASP A 152 15.42 -3.13 13.24
C ASP A 152 14.57 -3.08 14.51
N ARG A 153 13.52 -3.90 14.54
CA ARG A 153 12.70 -4.14 15.73
C ARG A 153 13.51 -4.56 16.95
N LYS A 154 14.59 -5.34 16.77
CA LYS A 154 15.37 -5.85 17.90
C LYS A 154 16.07 -4.73 18.65
N TYR A 155 16.66 -3.77 17.93
CA TYR A 155 17.29 -2.63 18.58
C TYR A 155 16.22 -1.67 19.12
N ALA A 156 15.09 -1.51 18.44
CA ALA A 156 13.96 -0.72 18.95
C ALA A 156 13.45 -1.27 20.29
N ASP A 157 13.27 -2.58 20.39
CA ASP A 157 12.89 -3.27 21.63
C ASP A 157 13.97 -3.17 22.71
N PHE A 158 15.25 -3.17 22.33
CA PHE A 158 16.35 -2.89 23.26
C PHE A 158 16.23 -1.48 23.86
N PHE A 159 16.03 -0.45 23.03
CA PHE A 159 15.84 0.93 23.49
C PHE A 159 14.60 1.04 24.38
N LYS A 160 13.48 0.46 23.96
CA LYS A 160 12.21 0.50 24.69
C LYS A 160 12.31 -0.15 26.06
N ARG A 161 12.87 -1.37 26.14
CA ARG A 161 13.06 -2.10 27.42
C ARG A 161 13.96 -1.35 28.39
N ARG A 162 14.95 -0.62 27.88
CA ARG A 162 15.87 0.19 28.71
C ARG A 162 15.41 1.63 28.93
N LYS A 163 14.25 2.02 28.40
CA LYS A 163 13.71 3.39 28.43
C LYS A 163 14.68 4.43 27.84
N LEU A 164 15.35 4.06 26.75
CA LEU A 164 16.37 4.86 26.08
C LEU A 164 15.86 5.63 24.84
N ASN A 165 14.61 5.45 24.41
CA ASN A 165 14.07 6.11 23.20
C ASN A 165 14.31 7.64 23.18
N GLY A 166 14.10 8.33 24.31
CA GLY A 166 14.34 9.77 24.40
C GLY A 166 15.80 10.14 24.18
N GLN A 167 16.74 9.35 24.72
CA GLN A 167 18.18 9.56 24.53
C GLN A 167 18.61 9.22 23.10
N ALA A 168 18.04 8.17 22.51
CA ALA A 168 18.27 7.80 21.12
C ALA A 168 17.79 8.91 20.16
N ASN A 169 16.57 9.44 20.36
CA ASN A 169 16.05 10.54 19.55
C ASN A 169 16.86 11.84 19.73
N ALA A 170 17.32 12.14 20.95
CA ALA A 170 18.21 13.27 21.20
C ALA A 170 19.55 13.12 20.49
N TYR A 171 20.19 11.95 20.60
CA TYR A 171 21.44 11.64 19.89
C TYR A 171 21.29 11.83 18.37
N LEU A 172 20.20 11.34 17.81
CA LEU A 172 19.90 11.50 16.39
C LEU A 172 19.61 12.96 16.00
N SER A 173 19.09 13.80 16.90
CA SER A 173 18.68 15.18 16.59
C SER A 173 19.78 16.23 16.84
N GLU A 174 20.68 15.99 17.80
CA GLU A 174 21.62 17.00 18.31
C GLU A 174 23.10 16.64 18.05
N ASP A 175 23.48 15.36 18.13
CA ASP A 175 24.88 14.93 18.20
C ASP A 175 25.38 14.12 16.99
N ALA A 176 24.46 13.57 16.18
CA ALA A 176 24.81 12.85 14.97
C ALA A 176 24.97 13.82 13.78
N PRO A 177 25.98 13.65 12.90
CA PRO A 177 26.02 14.35 11.61
C PRO A 177 24.87 13.82 10.74
N LEU A 178 23.67 14.34 10.98
CA LEU A 178 22.52 14.03 10.17
C LEU A 178 22.78 14.55 8.75
N PRO A 179 22.48 13.76 7.72
CA PRO A 179 22.47 14.25 6.34
C PRO A 179 21.47 15.41 6.23
N ASP A 180 21.78 16.40 5.38
CA ASP A 180 20.92 17.58 5.07
C ASP A 180 19.47 17.21 4.74
N THR A 181 19.22 15.96 4.33
CA THR A 181 17.89 15.48 3.94
C THR A 181 16.96 15.24 5.13
N THR A 182 17.46 15.04 6.36
CA THR A 182 16.67 14.56 7.52
C THR A 182 15.46 15.45 7.84
N ALA A 183 15.58 16.76 7.66
CA ALA A 183 14.47 17.69 7.85
C ALA A 183 13.32 17.46 6.86
N LEU A 184 13.62 17.12 5.60
CA LEU A 184 12.61 16.79 4.59
C LEU A 184 11.92 15.46 4.90
N GLN A 185 12.67 14.44 5.34
CA GLN A 185 12.06 13.17 5.72
C GLN A 185 11.18 13.28 6.96
N LEU A 186 11.57 14.08 7.96
CA LEU A 186 10.71 14.34 9.12
C LEU A 186 9.43 15.08 8.72
N ARG A 187 9.49 15.99 7.75
CA ARG A 187 8.30 16.65 7.18
C ARG A 187 7.43 15.65 6.42
N PHE A 188 8.04 14.76 5.64
CA PHE A 188 7.34 13.71 4.92
C PHE A 188 6.65 12.72 5.87
N LEU A 189 7.35 12.28 6.93
CA LEU A 189 6.78 11.43 7.97
C LEU A 189 5.56 12.09 8.61
N LYS A 190 5.67 13.38 8.96
CA LYS A 190 4.55 14.16 9.48
C LYS A 190 3.40 14.29 8.48
N LEU A 191 3.69 14.37 7.18
CA LEU A 191 2.67 14.42 6.13
C LEU A 191 1.89 13.11 6.07
N ILE A 192 2.57 11.96 6.09
CA ILE A 192 1.92 10.64 5.98
C ILE A 192 1.28 10.16 7.29
N GLN A 193 1.72 10.69 8.44
CA GLN A 193 1.18 10.40 9.77
C GLN A 193 0.09 11.37 10.22
N ARG A 194 -0.03 12.53 9.54
CA ARG A 194 -1.25 13.31 9.69
C ARG A 194 -2.38 12.40 9.27
N GLU A 195 -3.46 12.43 10.05
CA GLU A 195 -4.77 12.04 9.58
C GLU A 195 -5.03 12.83 8.29
N VAL A 196 -4.55 12.30 7.16
CA VAL A 196 -5.41 12.19 6.01
C VAL A 196 -6.66 11.59 6.62
N THR A 197 -7.78 12.29 6.56
CA THR A 197 -9.10 11.73 6.86
C THR A 197 -9.34 10.57 5.90
N LEU A 198 -8.61 9.47 6.10
CA LEU A 198 -9.10 8.13 6.03
C LEU A 198 -10.24 8.17 7.02
N ILE A 199 -11.44 8.12 6.48
CA ILE A 199 -12.66 7.86 7.23
C ILE A 199 -12.29 6.80 8.26
N GLU A 200 -12.18 7.22 9.52
CA GLU A 200 -11.97 6.32 10.64
C GLU A 200 -13.00 5.23 10.47
N VAL A 201 -12.51 3.99 10.35
CA VAL A 201 -13.26 2.74 10.46
C VAL A 201 -14.75 2.99 10.64
N THR A 202 -15.44 3.17 9.51
CA THR A 202 -16.90 3.23 9.35
C THR A 202 -17.65 3.74 10.57
N THR A 203 -18.09 4.99 10.53
CA THR A 203 -19.12 5.48 11.46
C THR A 203 -20.25 4.43 11.57
N PRO A 204 -20.98 4.36 12.70
CA PRO A 204 -22.06 3.40 12.87
C PRO A 204 -23.05 3.36 11.69
N GLU A 205 -23.25 4.50 11.04
CA GLU A 205 -24.06 4.68 9.82
C GLU A 205 -23.44 3.96 8.61
N LEU A 206 -22.16 4.19 8.32
CA LEU A 206 -21.45 3.52 7.23
C LEU A 206 -21.41 1.99 7.45
N LEU A 207 -21.17 1.55 8.68
CA LEU A 207 -21.14 0.12 9.02
C LEU A 207 -22.51 -0.53 8.78
N LYS A 208 -23.60 0.17 9.10
CA LYS A 208 -24.96 -0.28 8.83
C LYS A 208 -25.22 -0.43 7.34
N ASP A 209 -24.77 0.52 6.52
CA ASP A 209 -24.98 0.49 5.07
C ASP A 209 -24.15 -0.61 4.40
N ILE A 210 -22.88 -0.78 4.77
CA ILE A 210 -22.06 -1.91 4.31
C ILE A 210 -22.71 -3.23 4.69
N THR A 211 -23.12 -3.40 5.95
CA THR A 211 -23.78 -4.62 6.44
C THR A 211 -25.08 -4.90 5.68
N SER A 212 -25.86 -3.85 5.39
CA SER A 212 -27.11 -3.94 4.63
C SER A 212 -26.86 -4.43 3.20
N ILE A 213 -25.88 -3.84 2.50
CA ILE A 213 -25.51 -4.25 1.14
C ILE A 213 -25.01 -5.70 1.13
N TRP A 214 -24.09 -6.03 2.05
CA TRP A 214 -23.50 -7.36 2.19
C TRP A 214 -24.57 -8.46 2.34
N LYS A 215 -25.53 -8.26 3.25
CA LYS A 215 -26.60 -9.22 3.51
C LYS A 215 -27.64 -9.25 2.39
N ARG A 216 -28.08 -8.09 1.91
CA ARG A 216 -29.16 -7.98 0.90
C ARG A 216 -28.76 -8.57 -0.45
N LEU A 217 -27.50 -8.42 -0.84
CA LEU A 217 -26.99 -8.95 -2.11
C LEU A 217 -26.36 -10.34 -1.98
N ASN A 218 -26.33 -10.92 -0.77
CA ASN A 218 -25.78 -12.25 -0.51
C ASN A 218 -24.34 -12.43 -1.04
N LEU A 219 -23.48 -11.47 -0.70
CA LEU A 219 -22.12 -11.35 -1.26
C LEU A 219 -21.10 -12.29 -0.60
N ALA A 220 -21.48 -12.98 0.48
CA ALA A 220 -20.60 -13.94 1.14
C ALA A 220 -20.31 -15.14 0.21
N THR A 221 -19.04 -15.30 -0.15
CA THR A 221 -18.51 -16.45 -0.88
C THR A 221 -18.17 -17.60 0.07
N GLY A 222 -17.86 -17.30 1.34
CA GLY A 222 -17.36 -18.26 2.32
C GLY A 222 -15.86 -18.52 2.21
N ILE A 223 -15.17 -17.78 1.34
CA ILE A 223 -13.73 -17.79 1.16
C ILE A 223 -13.17 -16.56 1.90
N PRO A 224 -12.45 -16.73 3.04
CA PRO A 224 -12.13 -15.61 3.93
C PRO A 224 -11.39 -14.46 3.26
N ILE A 225 -10.41 -14.75 2.39
CA ILE A 225 -9.64 -13.70 1.72
C ILE A 225 -10.50 -12.86 0.76
N LEU A 226 -11.40 -13.50 0.00
CA LEU A 226 -12.30 -12.80 -0.91
C LEU A 226 -13.36 -12.02 -0.13
N ASP A 227 -13.96 -12.61 0.90
CA ASP A 227 -14.97 -11.92 1.70
C ASP A 227 -14.38 -10.67 2.40
N ILE A 228 -13.11 -10.72 2.84
CA ILE A 228 -12.38 -9.55 3.35
C ILE A 228 -12.23 -8.48 2.27
N GLN A 229 -11.81 -8.86 1.06
CA GLN A 229 -11.62 -7.93 -0.05
C GLN A 229 -12.94 -7.33 -0.55
N HIS A 230 -13.99 -8.13 -0.70
CA HIS A 230 -15.32 -7.68 -1.09
C HIS A 230 -15.91 -6.68 -0.11
N LEU A 231 -15.77 -6.91 1.21
CA LEU A 231 -16.22 -5.94 2.20
C LEU A 231 -15.49 -4.61 2.10
N TRP A 232 -14.20 -4.62 1.78
CA TRP A 232 -13.44 -3.40 1.57
C TRP A 232 -13.87 -2.66 0.29
N LEU A 233 -14.14 -3.39 -0.78
CA LEU A 233 -14.70 -2.84 -2.02
C LEU A 233 -16.07 -2.19 -1.79
N ILE A 234 -16.93 -2.82 -0.99
CA ILE A 234 -18.24 -2.24 -0.60
C ILE A 234 -18.04 -1.00 0.26
N LYS A 235 -17.09 -1.02 1.20
CA LYS A 235 -16.73 0.16 2.00
C LYS A 235 -16.35 1.32 1.09
N ILE A 236 -15.49 1.09 0.09
CA ILE A 236 -15.12 2.11 -0.90
C ILE A 236 -16.38 2.65 -1.63
N ILE A 237 -17.29 1.79 -2.07
CA ILE A 237 -18.56 2.21 -2.71
C ILE A 237 -19.37 3.14 -1.79
N VAL A 238 -19.58 2.72 -0.53
CA VAL A 238 -20.42 3.47 0.42
C VAL A 238 -19.82 4.84 0.72
N GLU A 239 -18.49 4.94 0.85
CA GLU A 239 -17.81 6.22 1.08
C GLU A 239 -17.94 7.17 -0.10
N VAL A 240 -17.88 6.65 -1.32
CA VAL A 240 -18.14 7.46 -2.51
C VAL A 240 -19.59 7.95 -2.51
N ASP A 241 -20.56 7.09 -2.20
CA ASP A 241 -21.98 7.45 -2.14
C ASP A 241 -22.26 8.56 -1.09
N GLU A 242 -21.61 8.51 0.08
CA GLU A 242 -21.72 9.59 1.08
C GLU A 242 -21.06 10.88 0.60
N ALA A 243 -19.85 10.81 0.05
CA ALA A 243 -19.15 11.99 -0.45
C ALA A 243 -19.89 12.67 -1.61
N MET A 244 -20.71 11.93 -2.37
CA MET A 244 -21.57 12.50 -3.39
C MET A 244 -22.64 13.46 -2.84
N LYS A 245 -22.99 13.36 -1.56
CA LYS A 245 -23.95 14.24 -0.87
C LYS A 245 -23.32 15.57 -0.40
N GLU A 246 -22.00 15.64 -0.37
CA GLU A 246 -21.24 16.80 0.12
C GLU A 246 -21.13 17.95 -0.89
N SER A 247 -20.48 19.03 -0.45
CA SER A 247 -20.18 20.21 -1.29
C SER A 247 -19.41 19.84 -2.58
N PRO A 248 -19.55 20.59 -3.69
CA PRO A 248 -18.88 20.27 -4.96
C PRO A 248 -17.35 20.12 -4.86
N LEU A 249 -16.69 20.96 -4.05
CA LEU A 249 -15.24 20.90 -3.85
C LEU A 249 -14.82 19.65 -3.06
N THR A 250 -15.56 19.33 -1.99
CA THR A 250 -15.34 18.10 -1.21
C THR A 250 -15.56 16.86 -2.07
N ARG A 251 -16.65 16.86 -2.84
CA ARG A 251 -17.02 15.78 -3.75
C ARG A 251 -15.92 15.51 -4.78
N GLU A 252 -15.39 16.53 -5.44
CA GLU A 252 -14.36 16.38 -6.46
C GLU A 252 -13.04 15.82 -5.88
N ALA A 253 -12.59 16.34 -4.73
CA ALA A 253 -11.39 15.86 -4.06
C ALA A 253 -11.53 14.40 -3.59
N VAL A 254 -12.68 14.06 -2.99
CA VAL A 254 -12.94 12.68 -2.54
C VAL A 254 -13.07 11.74 -3.73
N LEU A 255 -13.77 12.12 -4.81
CA LEU A 255 -13.87 11.30 -6.02
C LEU A 255 -12.51 10.98 -6.63
N ALA A 256 -11.65 11.98 -6.80
CA ALA A 256 -10.33 11.80 -7.38
C ALA A 256 -9.49 10.82 -6.54
N ARG A 257 -9.53 10.97 -5.22
CA ARG A 257 -8.85 10.06 -4.29
C ARG A 257 -9.44 8.65 -4.33
N THR A 258 -10.76 8.53 -4.18
CA THR A 258 -11.43 7.23 -4.02
C THR A 258 -11.45 6.43 -5.32
N ILE A 259 -11.50 7.06 -6.50
CA ILE A 259 -11.34 6.34 -7.78
C ILE A 259 -9.92 5.77 -7.89
N ASN A 260 -8.90 6.51 -7.46
CA ASN A 260 -7.54 5.97 -7.43
C ASN A 260 -7.40 4.81 -6.43
N GLU A 261 -8.04 4.91 -5.26
CA GLU A 261 -8.11 3.79 -4.30
C GLU A 261 -8.85 2.58 -4.88
N ALA A 262 -10.01 2.79 -5.50
CA ALA A 262 -10.82 1.74 -6.11
C ALA A 262 -10.06 1.00 -7.22
N ILE A 263 -9.41 1.71 -8.15
CA ILE A 263 -8.59 1.10 -9.22
C ILE A 263 -7.52 0.19 -8.61
N ARG A 264 -6.77 0.72 -7.64
CA ARG A 264 -5.69 -0.02 -6.98
C ARG A 264 -6.21 -1.28 -6.31
N TYR A 265 -7.29 -1.14 -5.55
CA TYR A 265 -7.80 -2.24 -4.76
C TYR A 265 -8.45 -3.32 -5.62
N VAL A 266 -9.15 -2.93 -6.68
CA VAL A 266 -9.71 -3.85 -7.69
C VAL A 266 -8.61 -4.68 -8.35
N GLN A 267 -7.46 -4.08 -8.70
CA GLN A 267 -6.33 -4.82 -9.29
C GLN A 267 -5.73 -5.85 -8.33
N VAL A 268 -5.63 -5.54 -7.02
CA VAL A 268 -5.20 -6.51 -6.01
C VAL A 268 -6.21 -7.64 -5.86
N HIS A 269 -7.49 -7.27 -5.78
CA HIS A 269 -8.59 -8.21 -5.65
C HIS A 269 -8.63 -9.19 -6.83
N PHE A 270 -8.64 -8.69 -8.07
CA PHE A 270 -8.63 -9.50 -9.27
C PHE A 270 -7.44 -10.45 -9.33
N ARG A 271 -6.21 -9.98 -9.02
CA ARG A 271 -5.05 -10.89 -8.97
C ARG A 271 -5.25 -12.01 -7.96
N THR A 272 -5.77 -11.69 -6.77
CA THR A 272 -6.05 -12.67 -5.71
C THR A 272 -7.09 -13.68 -6.16
N GLU A 273 -8.17 -13.22 -6.78
CA GLU A 273 -9.24 -14.06 -7.30
C GLU A 273 -8.77 -14.94 -8.46
N GLU A 274 -8.01 -14.39 -9.39
CA GLU A 274 -7.46 -15.13 -10.53
C GLU A 274 -6.48 -16.21 -10.10
N ASP A 275 -5.60 -15.92 -9.13
CA ASP A 275 -4.70 -16.91 -8.55
C ASP A 275 -5.48 -18.02 -7.85
N LEU A 276 -6.58 -17.67 -7.18
CA LEU A 276 -7.46 -18.64 -6.56
C LEU A 276 -8.23 -19.46 -7.61
N MET A 277 -8.72 -18.86 -8.69
CA MET A 277 -9.38 -19.57 -9.78
C MET A 277 -8.43 -20.52 -10.50
N ARG A 278 -7.15 -20.15 -10.66
CA ARG A 278 -6.10 -21.06 -11.17
C ARG A 278 -5.90 -22.24 -10.22
N LEU A 279 -5.85 -21.99 -8.90
CA LEU A 279 -5.73 -23.05 -7.89
C LEU A 279 -6.93 -24.01 -7.93
N LEU A 280 -8.13 -23.49 -8.20
CA LEU A 280 -9.38 -24.24 -8.25
C LEU A 280 -9.67 -24.89 -9.60
N GLU A 281 -8.80 -24.72 -10.60
CA GLU A 281 -9.02 -25.17 -11.98
C GLU A 281 -10.39 -24.71 -12.53
N PHE A 282 -10.76 -23.45 -12.28
CA PHE A 282 -12.08 -22.92 -12.61
C PHE A 282 -12.35 -22.91 -14.13
N ASP A 283 -13.38 -23.63 -14.56
CA ASP A 283 -13.71 -23.89 -15.98
C ASP A 283 -13.85 -22.61 -16.82
N ASP A 284 -14.42 -21.53 -16.26
CA ASP A 284 -14.69 -20.29 -16.99
C ASP A 284 -13.64 -19.17 -16.75
N LEU A 285 -12.44 -19.54 -16.30
CA LEU A 285 -11.36 -18.59 -15.96
C LEU A 285 -11.08 -17.58 -17.09
N GLU A 286 -11.00 -18.02 -18.35
CA GLU A 286 -10.62 -17.13 -19.46
C GLU A 286 -11.70 -16.05 -19.73
N ASN A 287 -12.98 -16.37 -19.56
CA ASN A 287 -14.04 -15.37 -19.67
C ASN A 287 -14.02 -14.43 -18.46
N HIS A 288 -13.70 -14.96 -17.27
CA HIS A 288 -13.52 -14.17 -16.06
C HIS A 288 -12.41 -13.13 -16.21
N LEU A 289 -11.22 -13.54 -16.68
CA LEU A 289 -10.10 -12.64 -16.99
C LEU A 289 -10.48 -11.53 -17.98
N LYS A 290 -11.29 -11.85 -18.99
CA LYS A 290 -11.77 -10.84 -19.95
C LYS A 290 -12.71 -9.83 -19.31
N MET A 291 -13.53 -10.24 -18.35
CA MET A 291 -14.40 -9.32 -17.60
C MET A 291 -13.56 -8.36 -16.76
N HIS A 292 -12.54 -8.86 -16.04
CA HIS A 292 -11.59 -8.05 -15.27
C HIS A 292 -10.89 -7.01 -16.14
N ARG A 293 -10.25 -7.44 -17.23
CA ARG A 293 -9.55 -6.53 -18.15
C ARG A 293 -10.46 -5.44 -18.72
N LYS A 294 -11.70 -5.78 -19.07
CA LYS A 294 -12.69 -4.81 -19.55
C LYS A 294 -13.05 -3.79 -18.47
N PHE A 295 -13.21 -4.24 -17.23
CA PHE A 295 -13.52 -3.35 -16.12
C PHE A 295 -12.35 -2.43 -15.80
N GLU A 296 -11.12 -2.96 -15.72
CA GLU A 296 -9.92 -2.14 -15.51
C GLU A 296 -9.78 -1.04 -16.56
N GLN A 297 -9.95 -1.38 -17.85
CA GLN A 297 -9.95 -0.41 -18.94
C GLN A 297 -11.06 0.64 -18.78
N PHE A 298 -12.24 0.23 -18.35
CA PHE A 298 -13.35 1.11 -18.06
C PHE A 298 -12.99 2.12 -16.94
N VAL A 299 -12.46 1.65 -15.80
CA VAL A 299 -12.12 2.53 -14.67
C VAL A 299 -10.95 3.47 -15.02
N ILE A 300 -9.93 2.98 -15.74
CA ILE A 300 -8.84 3.83 -16.26
C ILE A 300 -9.38 4.91 -17.19
N GLY A 301 -10.33 4.57 -18.07
CA GLY A 301 -11.02 5.53 -18.92
C GLY A 301 -11.72 6.63 -18.12
N ARG A 302 -12.43 6.26 -17.05
CA ARG A 302 -13.09 7.22 -16.14
C ARG A 302 -12.11 8.13 -15.40
N LYS A 303 -10.99 7.58 -14.92
CA LYS A 303 -9.91 8.36 -14.30
C LYS A 303 -9.35 9.42 -15.27
N ASN A 304 -9.09 9.04 -16.52
CA ASN A 304 -8.57 9.96 -17.53
C ASN A 304 -9.58 11.05 -17.90
N GLU A 305 -10.87 10.73 -17.96
CA GLU A 305 -11.94 11.71 -18.19
C GLU A 305 -12.02 12.74 -17.07
N LEU A 306 -11.94 12.31 -15.80
CA LEU A 306 -11.92 13.20 -14.65
C LEU A 306 -10.68 14.11 -14.66
N ALA A 307 -9.50 13.55 -14.91
CA ALA A 307 -8.26 14.31 -15.01
C ALA A 307 -8.26 15.34 -16.16
N ALA A 308 -8.96 15.04 -17.26
CA ALA A 308 -9.09 15.93 -18.40
C ALA A 308 -10.17 17.02 -18.22
N GLY A 309 -10.81 17.11 -17.03
CA GLY A 309 -11.94 18.00 -16.79
C GLY A 309 -13.19 17.65 -17.62
N LYS A 310 -13.18 16.50 -18.31
CA LYS A 310 -14.34 15.94 -19.04
C LYS A 310 -15.22 15.19 -18.07
N SER A 311 -15.64 15.88 -17.02
CA SER A 311 -16.48 15.30 -15.99
C SER A 311 -17.86 15.04 -16.60
N ARG A 312 -18.10 13.81 -17.06
CA ARG A 312 -19.46 13.24 -16.98
C ARG A 312 -19.93 13.49 -15.54
N SER A 313 -21.23 13.76 -15.31
CA SER A 313 -21.70 14.00 -13.95
C SER A 313 -21.14 12.91 -13.04
N ALA A 314 -20.34 13.30 -12.03
CA ALA A 314 -19.62 12.37 -11.18
C ALA A 314 -20.51 11.24 -10.65
N ALA A 315 -21.77 11.57 -10.36
CA ALA A 315 -22.81 10.62 -9.99
C ALA A 315 -22.96 9.44 -10.96
N THR A 316 -22.84 9.66 -12.27
CA THR A 316 -22.90 8.61 -13.30
C THR A 316 -21.73 7.66 -13.20
N ILE A 317 -20.51 8.19 -13.00
CA ILE A 317 -19.30 7.37 -12.88
C ILE A 317 -19.40 6.48 -11.64
N VAL A 318 -19.80 7.08 -10.52
CA VAL A 318 -20.02 6.36 -9.26
C VAL A 318 -21.06 5.26 -9.43
N HIS A 319 -22.18 5.58 -10.06
CA HIS A 319 -23.25 4.63 -10.30
C HIS A 319 -22.77 3.45 -11.17
N GLU A 320 -22.08 3.69 -12.27
CA GLU A 320 -21.57 2.64 -13.16
C GLU A 320 -20.56 1.73 -12.44
N LEU A 321 -19.64 2.30 -11.65
CA LEU A 321 -18.67 1.54 -10.85
C LEU A 321 -19.36 0.66 -9.81
N ARG A 322 -20.31 1.24 -9.08
CA ARG A 322 -21.10 0.56 -8.05
C ARG A 322 -21.90 -0.60 -8.64
N GLU A 323 -22.62 -0.37 -9.73
CA GLU A 323 -23.46 -1.39 -10.36
C GLU A 323 -22.62 -2.55 -10.90
N TRP A 324 -21.52 -2.26 -11.59
CA TRP A 324 -20.66 -3.31 -12.12
C TRP A 324 -20.08 -4.16 -10.99
N LEU A 325 -19.47 -3.50 -9.98
CA LEU A 325 -18.78 -4.20 -8.90
C LEU A 325 -19.73 -5.03 -8.04
N SER A 326 -20.91 -4.48 -7.71
CA SER A 326 -21.93 -5.21 -6.94
C SER A 326 -22.48 -6.40 -7.71
N SER A 327 -22.72 -6.23 -9.02
CA SER A 327 -23.23 -7.29 -9.89
C SER A 327 -22.18 -8.39 -10.12
N HIS A 328 -20.92 -8.01 -10.31
CA HIS A 328 -19.81 -8.92 -10.51
C HIS A 328 -19.62 -9.83 -9.28
N ILE A 329 -19.46 -9.24 -8.09
CA ILE A 329 -19.32 -10.00 -6.84
C ILE A 329 -20.50 -10.94 -6.62
N ALA A 330 -21.73 -10.45 -6.84
CA ALA A 330 -22.93 -11.23 -6.59
C ALA A 330 -23.13 -12.40 -7.57
N LEU A 331 -22.73 -12.23 -8.84
CA LEU A 331 -23.10 -13.16 -9.93
C LEU A 331 -21.91 -13.93 -10.53
N GLN A 332 -20.72 -13.33 -10.60
CA GLN A 332 -19.54 -13.90 -11.23
C GLN A 332 -18.63 -14.58 -10.20
N ASP A 333 -18.15 -13.85 -9.20
CA ASP A 333 -17.21 -14.36 -8.18
C ASP A 333 -17.85 -15.52 -7.40
N ARG A 334 -19.17 -15.45 -7.20
CA ARG A 334 -19.92 -16.51 -6.52
C ARG A 334 -19.93 -17.85 -7.29
N GLN A 335 -19.65 -17.87 -8.60
CA GLN A 335 -19.65 -19.11 -9.38
C GLN A 335 -18.56 -20.08 -8.93
N MET A 336 -17.43 -19.58 -8.41
CA MET A 336 -16.34 -20.43 -7.93
C MET A 336 -16.65 -21.12 -6.58
N VAL A 337 -17.74 -20.75 -5.90
CA VAL A 337 -18.14 -21.34 -4.60
C VAL A 337 -18.43 -22.84 -4.71
N ALA A 338 -18.85 -23.32 -5.89
CA ALA A 338 -19.01 -24.75 -6.12
C ALA A 338 -17.65 -25.48 -6.06
N SER A 339 -16.66 -24.99 -6.81
CA SER A 339 -15.30 -25.54 -6.85
C SER A 339 -14.56 -25.45 -5.50
N TYR A 340 -14.90 -24.46 -4.67
CA TYR A 340 -14.38 -24.33 -3.31
C TYR A 340 -14.71 -25.53 -2.41
N ARG A 341 -15.90 -26.14 -2.55
CA ARG A 341 -16.32 -27.25 -1.68
C ARG A 341 -15.36 -28.43 -1.77
N ASP A 342 -14.86 -28.70 -2.97
CA ASP A 342 -13.97 -29.83 -3.24
C ASP A 342 -12.50 -29.54 -2.88
N HIS A 343 -12.14 -28.25 -2.69
CA HIS A 343 -10.77 -27.78 -2.45
C HIS A 343 -10.61 -26.97 -1.16
N LYS A 344 -11.52 -27.17 -0.19
CA LYS A 344 -11.65 -26.31 0.99
C LYS A 344 -10.34 -26.06 1.74
N ASP A 345 -9.56 -27.11 2.00
CA ASP A 345 -8.31 -26.99 2.76
C ASP A 345 -7.26 -26.18 2.00
N ALA A 346 -7.11 -26.41 0.69
CA ALA A 346 -6.19 -25.66 -0.16
C ALA A 346 -6.55 -24.16 -0.21
N VAL A 347 -7.84 -23.84 -0.28
CA VAL A 347 -8.31 -22.44 -0.28
C VAL A 347 -8.13 -21.75 1.08
N LEU A 348 -8.32 -22.48 2.18
CA LEU A 348 -8.05 -21.95 3.51
C LEU A 348 -6.57 -21.68 3.72
N ASP A 349 -5.69 -22.55 3.22
CA ASP A 349 -4.25 -22.34 3.29
C ASP A 349 -3.78 -21.23 2.36
N PHE A 350 -4.35 -21.11 1.16
CA PHE A 350 -4.16 -19.95 0.28
C PHE A 350 -4.54 -18.66 1.02
N SER A 351 -5.71 -18.62 1.66
CA SER A 351 -6.18 -17.45 2.40
C SER A 351 -5.23 -17.09 3.55
N LYS A 352 -4.78 -18.07 4.34
CA LYS A 352 -3.82 -17.83 5.44
C LYS A 352 -2.50 -17.29 4.90
N ASN A 353 -1.96 -17.92 3.85
CA ASN A 353 -0.69 -17.52 3.25
C ASN A 353 -0.77 -16.10 2.72
N ALA A 354 -1.80 -15.77 1.92
CA ALA A 354 -2.03 -14.44 1.37
C ALA A 354 -2.15 -13.34 2.45
N ILE A 355 -2.82 -13.65 3.57
CA ILE A 355 -2.93 -12.73 4.72
C ILE A 355 -1.59 -12.58 5.45
N SER A 356 -0.82 -13.67 5.61
CA SER A 356 0.43 -13.67 6.37
C SER A 356 1.64 -13.13 5.60
N SER A 357 1.67 -13.27 4.28
CA SER A 357 2.79 -12.86 3.45
C SER A 357 2.75 -11.38 3.06
N GLY A 358 1.58 -10.74 3.17
CA GLY A 358 1.34 -9.37 2.72
C GLY A 358 1.23 -9.24 1.20
N ASP A 359 1.12 -10.35 0.46
CA ASP A 359 1.04 -10.34 -1.01
C ASP A 359 -0.34 -9.94 -1.53
N ALA A 360 -1.40 -10.08 -0.72
CA ALA A 360 -2.76 -9.68 -1.06
C ALA A 360 -3.16 -8.29 -0.55
N ASP A 361 -2.19 -7.48 -0.10
CA ASP A 361 -2.37 -6.15 0.51
C ASP A 361 -3.55 -6.11 1.53
N ILE A 362 -3.60 -7.11 2.42
CA ILE A 362 -4.62 -7.19 3.49
C ILE A 362 -4.11 -6.54 4.76
N PHE A 363 -4.89 -5.62 5.31
CA PHE A 363 -4.57 -4.81 6.48
C PHE A 363 -5.51 -5.11 7.66
N GLN A 364 -5.08 -4.76 8.88
CA GLN A 364 -5.89 -4.98 10.10
C GLN A 364 -7.28 -4.33 10.07
N PRO A 365 -7.51 -3.13 9.49
CA PRO A 365 -8.85 -2.56 9.37
C PRO A 365 -9.81 -3.44 8.55
N GLN A 366 -9.33 -4.05 7.46
CA GLN A 366 -10.14 -4.96 6.63
C GLN A 366 -10.51 -6.23 7.39
N ILE A 367 -9.54 -6.80 8.11
CA ILE A 367 -9.78 -7.97 8.98
C ILE A 367 -10.79 -7.62 10.07
N SER A 368 -10.70 -6.42 10.64
CA SER A 368 -11.59 -5.94 11.69
C SER A 368 -13.01 -5.74 11.16
N LEU A 369 -13.16 -5.08 10.00
CA LEU A 369 -14.44 -4.93 9.30
C LEU A 369 -15.10 -6.28 9.01
N TYR A 370 -14.32 -7.23 8.48
CA TYR A 370 -14.79 -8.60 8.24
C TYR A 370 -15.23 -9.30 9.53
N ARG A 371 -14.46 -9.20 10.61
CA ARG A 371 -14.85 -9.78 11.91
C ARG A 371 -16.14 -9.16 12.45
N THR A 372 -16.29 -7.85 12.33
CA THR A 372 -17.48 -7.13 12.79
C THR A 372 -18.72 -7.55 11.99
N ILE A 373 -18.62 -7.65 10.66
CA ILE A 373 -19.80 -7.93 9.81
C ILE A 373 -20.12 -9.42 9.74
N VAL A 374 -19.10 -10.28 9.62
CA VAL A 374 -19.27 -11.71 9.32
C VAL A 374 -19.16 -12.58 10.58
N LYS A 375 -18.28 -12.24 11.55
CA LYS A 375 -18.08 -13.08 12.75
C LYS A 375 -18.92 -12.70 13.96
N GLN A 376 -19.37 -11.46 14.11
CA GLN A 376 -20.26 -11.07 15.21
C GLN A 376 -21.77 -11.25 14.89
N GLY A 377 -22.09 -11.70 13.67
CA GLY A 377 -23.46 -11.91 13.20
C GLY A 377 -24.00 -13.34 13.31
N ASN A 378 -23.25 -14.26 13.94
CA ASN A 378 -23.64 -15.65 14.20
C ASN A 378 -23.77 -15.93 15.70
#